data_AF-A0A507E6V2-F1
#
_entry.id   AF-A0A507E6V2-F1
#
_cell.length_a   1.000
_cell.length_b   1.000
_cell.length_c   1.000
_cell.angle_alpha   90.00
_cell.angle_beta   90.00
_cell.angle_gamma   90.00
#
_symmetry.space_group_name_H-M   'P 1'
#
loop_
_entity.id
_entity.type
_entity.pdbx_description
1 polymer ?
#
loop_
_entity_poly.entity_id
_entity_poly.type
_entity_poly.pdbx_seq_one_letter_code
_entity_poly.pdbx_strand_id
1 'polypeptide(L)'
;MQRYTTFPVTLFRIQPRLPVGLREHAAQMAKNRTSFDLKTHAGLVQPMVGDTFHTPNGMSLRPVGPKMISILENFKGDPRIYRMQEGTPVPKSFVVIHEHSDHYSMQVAEPMTLNDLNGKLTAYLESLPSQSKQEFLDQWNDEDDQDN
;
A
#
# COMPACT_ATOMS: atom_id res chain seq x y z
N MET A 1 11.49 -13.06 1.88
CA MET A 1 10.20 -12.33 1.77
C MET A 1 9.17 -13.10 2.58
N GLN A 2 8.35 -12.43 3.40
CA GLN A 2 7.27 -13.11 4.16
C GLN A 2 5.90 -12.78 3.55
N ARG A 3 5.03 -13.78 3.46
CA ARG A 3 3.67 -13.69 2.90
C ARG A 3 2.63 -13.92 3.99
N TYR A 4 1.65 -13.03 4.07
CA TYR A 4 0.62 -13.07 5.10
C TYR A 4 -0.79 -13.00 4.53
N THR A 5 -1.69 -13.74 5.17
CA THR A 5 -3.16 -13.70 4.99
C THR A 5 -3.88 -13.00 6.13
N THR A 6 -3.12 -12.54 7.13
CA THR A 6 -3.52 -11.70 8.26
C THR A 6 -2.52 -10.56 8.34
N PHE A 7 -2.93 -9.35 8.70
CA PHE A 7 -1.97 -8.24 8.85
C PHE A 7 -1.00 -8.53 10.00
N PRO A 8 0.32 -8.62 9.73
CA PRO A 8 1.31 -9.01 10.75
C PRO A 8 1.64 -7.90 11.74
N VAL A 9 1.39 -6.66 11.33
CA VAL A 9 1.51 -5.42 12.11
C VAL A 9 0.43 -4.46 11.60
N THR A 10 0.16 -3.39 12.35
CA THR A 10 -0.73 -2.34 11.85
C THR A 10 -0.04 -1.62 10.70
N LEU A 11 -0.70 -1.61 9.54
CA LEU A 11 -0.19 -1.02 8.32
C LEU A 11 -1.07 0.13 7.87
N PHE A 12 -0.45 1.09 7.18
CA PHE A 12 -1.11 2.27 6.69
C PHE A 12 -0.87 2.47 5.21
N ARG A 13 -1.91 2.98 4.53
CA ARG A 13 -1.87 3.38 3.13
C ARG A 13 -2.05 4.89 3.02
N ILE A 14 -1.02 5.58 2.54
CA ILE A 14 -1.14 6.97 2.07
C ILE A 14 -1.77 6.92 0.67
N GLN A 15 -3.02 7.34 0.57
CA GLN A 15 -3.78 7.32 -0.68
C GLN A 15 -4.09 8.77 -1.14
N PRO A 16 -3.56 9.22 -2.29
CA PRO A 16 -3.74 10.62 -2.71
C PRO A 16 -5.19 10.96 -3.04
N ARG A 17 -5.93 10.02 -3.65
CA ARG A 17 -7.35 10.14 -3.98
C ARG A 17 -7.94 8.76 -4.28
N LEU A 18 -9.25 8.63 -4.17
CA LEU A 18 -9.99 7.51 -4.77
C LEU A 18 -10.53 7.93 -6.15
N PRO A 19 -10.79 6.96 -7.06
CA PRO A 19 -10.47 5.53 -6.94
C PRO A 19 -8.96 5.26 -6.93
N VAL A 20 -8.56 4.08 -6.44
CA VAL A 20 -7.17 3.61 -6.49
C VAL A 20 -6.72 3.51 -7.95
N GLY A 21 -5.52 4.02 -8.25
CA GLY A 21 -4.94 4.00 -9.59
C GLY A 21 -3.48 3.56 -9.55
N LEU A 22 -3.24 2.27 -9.38
CA LEU A 22 -1.89 1.71 -9.48
C LEU A 22 -1.30 1.89 -10.88
N ARG A 23 -0.02 2.22 -10.94
CA ARG A 23 0.71 2.56 -12.16
C ARG A 23 1.41 1.33 -12.74
N GLU A 24 0.99 0.95 -13.93
CA GLU A 24 1.62 -0.14 -14.69
C GLU A 24 2.93 0.32 -15.33
N HIS A 25 3.97 -0.50 -15.22
CA HIS A 25 5.32 -0.22 -15.68
C HIS A 25 5.41 0.21 -17.15
N ALA A 26 4.91 -0.59 -18.10
CA ALA A 26 5.02 -0.29 -19.52
C ALA A 26 4.34 1.04 -19.89
N ALA A 27 3.18 1.32 -19.31
CA ALA A 27 2.46 2.58 -19.47
C ALA A 27 3.20 3.78 -18.87
N GLN A 28 3.98 3.60 -17.79
CA GLN A 28 4.84 4.65 -17.25
C GLN A 28 6.10 4.85 -18.11
N MET A 29 6.72 3.77 -18.58
CA MET A 29 7.90 3.84 -19.46
C MET A 29 7.56 4.54 -20.78
N ALA A 30 6.40 4.25 -21.37
CA ALA A 30 5.90 4.93 -22.56
C ALA A 30 5.70 6.45 -22.37
N LYS A 31 5.62 6.92 -21.12
CA LYS A 31 5.50 8.33 -20.74
C LYS A 31 6.82 8.94 -20.23
N ASN A 32 7.96 8.24 -20.41
CA ASN A 32 9.28 8.63 -19.88
C ASN A 32 9.28 8.85 -18.36
N ARG A 33 8.51 8.04 -17.62
CA ARG A 33 8.47 8.06 -16.15
C ARG A 33 9.20 6.85 -15.61
N THR A 34 9.84 7.00 -14.44
CA THR A 34 10.61 5.92 -13.80
C THR A 34 9.84 5.23 -12.67
N SER A 35 8.80 5.86 -12.12
CA SER A 35 8.04 5.33 -10.98
C SER A 35 6.81 4.55 -11.43
N PHE A 36 6.65 3.33 -10.92
CA PHE A 36 5.54 2.43 -11.18
C PHE A 36 5.24 1.58 -9.93
N ASP A 37 4.07 0.96 -9.88
CA ASP A 37 3.61 0.17 -8.73
C ASP A 37 3.61 -1.34 -9.02
N LEU A 38 3.47 -1.72 -10.30
CA LEU A 38 3.46 -3.13 -10.72
C LEU A 38 3.84 -3.34 -12.19
N LYS A 39 4.07 -4.60 -12.55
CA LYS A 39 4.20 -5.08 -13.93
C LYS A 39 3.06 -6.04 -14.25
N THR A 40 2.53 -5.95 -15.47
CA THR A 40 1.56 -6.94 -15.97
C THR A 40 2.24 -7.94 -16.89
N HIS A 41 1.80 -9.19 -16.84
CA HIS A 41 2.20 -10.26 -17.74
C HIS A 41 0.96 -10.77 -18.47
N ALA A 42 0.97 -10.71 -19.80
CA ALA A 42 -0.20 -11.01 -20.65
C ALA A 42 -1.47 -10.25 -20.23
N GLY A 43 -1.32 -8.97 -19.84
CA GLY A 43 -2.45 -8.11 -19.43
C GLY A 43 -2.96 -8.35 -18.00
N LEU A 44 -2.35 -9.28 -17.26
CA LEU A 44 -2.75 -9.61 -15.89
C LEU A 44 -1.67 -9.20 -14.88
N VAL A 45 -2.11 -8.78 -13.70
CA VAL A 45 -1.27 -8.70 -12.50
C VAL A 45 -1.18 -10.10 -11.94
N GLN A 46 0.05 -10.60 -11.77
CA GLN A 46 0.32 -11.95 -11.27
C GLN A 46 0.63 -11.90 -9.78
N PRO A 47 0.23 -12.92 -8.99
CA PRO A 47 0.68 -13.04 -7.62
C PRO A 47 2.19 -13.21 -7.59
N MET A 48 2.86 -12.60 -6.62
CA MET A 48 4.29 -12.84 -6.43
C MET A 48 4.49 -14.27 -5.90
N VAL A 49 5.40 -14.99 -6.56
CA VAL A 49 5.76 -16.38 -6.28
C VAL A 49 7.25 -16.43 -5.93
N GLY A 50 7.61 -17.29 -4.99
CA GLY A 50 8.99 -17.46 -4.50
C GLY A 50 9.33 -16.57 -3.31
N ASP A 51 10.54 -16.71 -2.80
CA ASP A 51 10.97 -16.07 -1.53
C ASP A 51 11.73 -14.76 -1.73
N THR A 52 11.92 -14.34 -2.98
CA THR A 52 12.72 -13.19 -3.35
C THR A 52 11.84 -12.10 -3.97
N PHE A 53 11.99 -10.88 -3.44
CA PHE A 53 11.35 -9.70 -4.02
C PHE A 53 12.12 -9.26 -5.27
N HIS A 54 11.46 -9.25 -6.43
CA HIS A 54 12.11 -8.94 -7.70
C HIS A 54 11.65 -7.61 -8.32
N THR A 55 10.43 -7.16 -8.03
CA THR A 55 9.86 -5.96 -8.63
C THR A 55 8.65 -5.49 -7.81
N PRO A 56 8.33 -4.17 -7.79
CA PRO A 56 7.06 -3.70 -7.26
C PRO A 56 5.89 -4.48 -7.88
N ASN A 57 4.91 -4.88 -7.06
CA ASN A 57 3.79 -5.72 -7.51
C ASN A 57 2.48 -5.45 -6.76
N GLY A 58 2.23 -4.21 -6.34
CA GLY A 58 1.00 -3.92 -5.60
C GLY A 58 0.94 -2.57 -4.91
N MET A 59 -0.03 -2.45 -4.00
CA MET A 59 -0.28 -1.24 -3.24
C MET A 59 0.68 -1.16 -2.05
N SER A 60 1.55 -0.15 -2.04
CA SER A 60 2.49 0.13 -0.96
C SER A 60 1.77 0.41 0.37
N LEU A 61 2.26 -0.23 1.43
CA LEU A 61 1.85 -0.16 2.82
C LEU A 61 3.07 0.03 3.72
N ARG A 62 2.91 0.71 4.85
CA ARG A 62 3.98 0.88 5.86
C ARG A 62 3.39 0.85 7.27
N PRO A 63 4.12 0.31 8.27
CA PRO A 63 3.78 0.60 9.66
C PRO A 63 4.04 2.09 9.94
N VAL A 64 3.45 2.58 11.03
CA VAL A 64 3.78 3.93 11.53
C VAL A 64 5.24 3.96 12.00
N GLY A 65 5.92 5.08 11.76
CA GLY A 65 7.31 5.29 12.16
C GLY A 65 7.98 6.38 11.33
N PRO A 66 9.25 6.74 11.63
CA PRO A 66 9.91 7.93 11.09
C PRO A 66 9.90 8.00 9.56
N LYS A 67 10.03 6.86 8.87
CA LYS A 67 10.00 6.81 7.41
C LYS A 67 8.62 7.12 6.83
N MET A 68 7.55 6.61 7.45
CA MET A 68 6.18 6.90 7.03
C MET A 68 5.84 8.37 7.29
N ILE A 69 6.22 8.90 8.46
CA ILE A 69 6.02 10.31 8.83
C ILE A 69 6.75 11.21 7.84
N SER A 70 8.03 10.95 7.59
CA SER A 70 8.81 11.71 6.60
C SER A 70 8.18 11.69 5.20
N ILE A 71 7.64 10.54 4.75
CA ILE A 71 6.91 10.48 3.46
C ILE A 71 5.68 11.36 3.51
N LEU A 72 4.92 11.32 4.61
CA LEU A 72 3.67 12.05 4.76
C LEU A 72 3.90 13.56 4.82
N GLU A 73 4.86 14.02 5.62
CA GLU A 73 5.27 15.44 5.71
C GLU A 73 5.63 16.01 4.34
N ASN A 74 6.45 15.28 3.58
CA ASN A 74 6.88 15.66 2.23
C ASN A 74 5.84 15.37 1.14
N PHE A 75 4.73 14.72 1.49
CA PHE A 75 3.68 14.39 0.53
C PHE A 75 2.97 15.67 0.08
N LYS A 76 2.91 15.88 -1.24
CA LYS A 76 2.21 17.03 -1.84
C LYS A 76 0.70 16.75 -1.94
N GLY A 77 -0.10 17.71 -1.51
CA GLY A 77 -1.56 17.61 -1.47
C GLY A 77 -2.06 16.97 -0.18
N ASP A 78 -3.36 16.66 -0.15
CA ASP A 78 -4.09 16.23 1.05
C ASP A 78 -4.51 14.75 0.93
N PRO A 79 -3.58 13.80 1.13
CA PRO A 79 -3.90 12.40 1.04
C PRO A 79 -4.81 11.97 2.20
N ARG A 80 -5.53 10.88 1.97
CA ARG A 80 -6.23 10.11 3.01
C ARG A 80 -5.32 8.97 3.47
N ILE A 81 -5.25 8.75 4.77
CA ILE A 81 -4.45 7.67 5.37
C ILE A 81 -5.41 6.61 5.87
N TYR A 82 -5.33 5.42 5.29
CA TYR A 82 -6.17 4.28 5.64
C TYR A 82 -5.39 3.33 6.56
N ARG A 83 -6.06 2.84 7.61
CA ARG A 83 -5.48 1.93 8.61
C ARG A 83 -5.95 0.50 8.37
N MET A 84 -5.00 -0.41 8.27
CA MET A 84 -5.21 -1.86 8.32
C MET A 84 -4.70 -2.39 9.65
N GLN A 85 -5.61 -2.84 10.51
CA GLN A 85 -5.29 -3.23 11.89
C GLN A 85 -4.55 -4.57 11.94
N GLU A 86 -3.51 -4.65 12.78
CA GLU A 86 -2.82 -5.91 13.09
C GLU A 86 -3.78 -7.00 13.52
N GLY A 87 -3.50 -8.25 13.12
CA GLY A 87 -4.30 -9.41 13.50
C GLY A 87 -5.62 -9.53 12.73
N THR A 88 -5.99 -8.54 11.91
CA THR A 88 -7.19 -8.65 11.06
C THR A 88 -6.93 -9.46 9.79
N PRO A 89 -7.93 -10.19 9.28
CA PRO A 89 -7.78 -10.94 8.03
C PRO A 89 -7.54 -10.02 6.83
N VAL A 90 -6.61 -10.40 5.96
CA VAL A 90 -6.46 -9.78 4.64
C VAL A 90 -7.63 -10.26 3.76
N PRO A 91 -8.25 -9.40 2.92
CA PRO A 91 -9.31 -9.83 2.01
C PRO A 91 -8.84 -10.98 1.12
N LYS A 92 -9.68 -11.99 0.88
CA LYS A 92 -9.32 -13.24 0.17
C LYS A 92 -8.68 -13.04 -1.21
N SER A 93 -8.99 -11.93 -1.89
CA SER A 93 -8.41 -11.58 -3.19
C SER A 93 -6.96 -11.07 -3.11
N PHE A 94 -6.43 -10.87 -1.91
CA PHE A 94 -5.14 -10.24 -1.66
C PHE A 94 -4.29 -11.03 -0.69
N VAL A 95 -2.99 -10.73 -0.71
CA VAL A 95 -2.03 -11.09 0.31
C VAL A 95 -1.18 -9.89 0.65
N VAL A 96 -0.62 -9.88 1.86
CA VAL A 96 0.38 -8.89 2.25
C VAL A 96 1.76 -9.52 2.14
N ILE A 97 2.66 -8.82 1.47
CA ILE A 97 4.05 -9.23 1.31
C ILE A 97 4.93 -8.24 2.06
N HIS A 98 5.82 -8.74 2.93
CA HIS A 98 6.91 -7.95 3.48
C HIS A 98 8.09 -7.98 2.51
N GLU A 99 8.33 -6.84 1.84
CA GLU A 99 9.35 -6.73 0.79
C GLU A 99 10.74 -6.58 1.42
N HIS A 100 10.92 -5.52 2.22
CA HIS A 100 12.14 -5.23 2.98
C HIS A 100 11.88 -4.11 4.00
N SER A 101 12.69 -4.02 5.05
CA SER A 101 12.63 -2.94 6.05
C SER A 101 11.21 -2.68 6.57
N ASP A 102 10.66 -1.49 6.37
CA ASP A 102 9.31 -1.07 6.75
C ASP A 102 8.32 -1.14 5.57
N HIS A 103 8.73 -1.67 4.43
CA HIS A 103 7.92 -1.68 3.23
C HIS A 103 7.17 -2.99 3.05
N TYR A 104 5.84 -2.86 3.04
CA TYR A 104 4.92 -3.93 2.74
C TYR A 104 4.16 -3.60 1.45
N SER A 105 3.69 -4.62 0.76
CA SER A 105 2.75 -4.44 -0.35
C SER A 105 1.57 -5.37 -0.23
N MET A 106 0.39 -4.81 -0.46
CA MET A 106 -0.81 -5.60 -0.71
C MET A 106 -0.84 -5.97 -2.19
N GLN A 107 -0.77 -7.27 -2.45
CA GLN A 107 -0.67 -7.84 -3.79
C GLN A 107 -1.85 -8.78 -4.05
N VAL A 108 -2.04 -9.15 -5.31
CA VAL A 108 -3.07 -10.10 -5.70
C VAL A 108 -2.77 -11.50 -5.16
N ALA A 109 -3.81 -12.20 -4.68
CA ALA A 109 -3.70 -13.62 -4.32
C ALA A 109 -3.81 -14.53 -5.55
N GLU A 110 -4.55 -14.09 -6.56
CA GLU A 110 -4.84 -14.78 -7.82
C GLU A 110 -4.70 -13.82 -9.00
N PRO A 111 -4.36 -14.29 -10.21
CA PRO A 111 -4.21 -13.42 -11.37
C PRO A 111 -5.49 -12.63 -11.68
N MET A 112 -5.37 -11.32 -11.91
CA MET A 112 -6.51 -10.46 -12.30
C MET A 112 -6.05 -9.27 -13.14
N THR A 113 -7.00 -8.59 -13.79
CA THR A 113 -6.67 -7.38 -14.55
C THR A 113 -6.30 -6.23 -13.61
N LEU A 114 -5.53 -5.26 -14.11
CA LEU A 114 -5.22 -4.04 -13.34
C LEU A 114 -6.50 -3.27 -12.94
N ASN A 115 -7.51 -3.29 -13.81
CA ASN A 115 -8.79 -2.63 -13.53
C ASN A 115 -9.51 -3.29 -12.35
N ASP A 116 -9.58 -4.63 -12.34
CA ASP A 116 -10.21 -5.37 -11.25
C ASP A 116 -9.45 -5.19 -9.93
N LEU A 117 -8.11 -5.19 -9.99
CA LEU A 117 -7.26 -4.91 -8.83
C LEU A 117 -7.56 -3.52 -8.25
N ASN A 118 -7.55 -2.49 -9.09
CA ASN A 118 -7.84 -1.12 -8.66
C ASN A 118 -9.27 -1.00 -8.09
N GLY A 119 -10.26 -1.66 -8.71
CA GLY A 119 -11.63 -1.69 -8.23
C GLY A 119 -11.76 -2.34 -6.85
N LYS A 120 -11.17 -3.53 -6.67
CA LYS A 120 -11.17 -4.24 -5.38
C LYS A 120 -10.41 -3.49 -4.29
N LEU A 121 -9.28 -2.87 -4.61
CA LEU A 121 -8.54 -2.04 -3.65
C LEU A 121 -9.33 -0.80 -3.27
N THR A 122 -10.03 -0.16 -4.22
CA THR A 122 -10.90 0.98 -3.95
C THR A 122 -12.00 0.60 -2.97
N ALA A 123 -12.76 -0.46 -3.27
CA ALA A 123 -13.83 -0.93 -2.39
C ALA A 123 -13.32 -1.33 -1.00
N TYR A 124 -12.14 -1.93 -0.93
CA TYR A 124 -11.51 -2.26 0.35
C TYR A 124 -11.14 -1.01 1.14
N LEU A 125 -10.47 -0.02 0.53
CA LEU A 125 -10.12 1.23 1.21
C LEU A 125 -11.37 1.98 1.67
N GLU A 126 -12.43 2.03 0.87
CA GLU A 126 -13.72 2.66 1.25
C GLU A 126 -14.36 2.01 2.49
N SER A 127 -14.07 0.74 2.76
CA SER A 127 -14.55 0.02 3.95
C SER A 127 -13.73 0.27 5.22
N LEU A 128 -12.55 0.89 5.11
CA LEU A 128 -11.62 1.06 6.21
C LEU A 128 -11.73 2.44 6.88
N PRO A 129 -11.45 2.52 8.19
CA PRO A 129 -11.26 3.81 8.84
C PRO A 129 -10.08 4.54 8.20
N SER A 130 -10.24 5.85 8.08
CA SER A 130 -9.24 6.69 7.47
C SER A 130 -9.33 8.11 8.00
N GLN A 131 -8.17 8.75 8.03
CA GLN A 131 -7.99 10.10 8.54
C GLN A 131 -7.23 10.96 7.53
N SER A 132 -7.31 12.27 7.71
CA SER A 132 -6.54 13.24 6.96
C SER A 132 -5.07 13.21 7.35
N LYS A 133 -4.22 13.81 6.51
CA LYS A 133 -2.80 14.03 6.79
C LYS A 133 -2.58 14.74 8.13
N GLN A 134 -3.34 15.80 8.39
CA GLN A 134 -3.17 16.61 9.61
C GLN A 134 -3.54 15.80 10.86
N GLU A 135 -4.72 15.17 10.88
CA GLU A 135 -5.15 14.32 11.99
C GLU A 135 -4.15 13.20 12.30
N PHE A 136 -3.54 12.62 11.26
CA PHE A 136 -2.52 11.59 11.43
C PHE A 136 -1.23 12.14 12.09
N LEU A 137 -0.77 13.31 11.65
CA LEU A 137 0.46 13.92 12.17
C LEU A 137 0.27 14.46 13.59
N ASP A 138 -0.90 15.02 13.90
CA ASP A 138 -1.22 15.49 15.24
C ASP A 138 -1.18 14.32 16.24
N GLN A 139 -1.81 13.18 15.90
CA GLN A 139 -1.74 11.97 16.73
C GLN A 139 -0.31 11.47 16.95
N TRP A 140 0.54 11.54 15.92
CA TRP A 140 1.95 11.14 16.04
C TRP A 140 2.71 12.03 17.01
N ASN A 141 2.52 13.36 16.93
CA ASN A 141 3.21 14.30 17.81
C ASN A 141 2.70 14.21 19.25
N ASP A 142 1.40 13.98 19.46
CA ASP A 142 0.81 13.81 20.80
C ASP A 142 1.29 12.52 21.50
N GLU A 143 1.60 11.47 20.74
CA GLU A 143 2.20 10.23 21.27
C GLU A 143 3.68 10.43 21.61
N ASP A 144 4.45 11.12 20.76
CA ASP A 144 5.87 11.44 21.01
C ASP A 144 6.07 12.38 22.23
N ASP A 145 5.12 13.29 22.50
CA ASP A 145 5.18 14.22 23.63
C ASP A 145 4.93 13.57 25.01
N GLN A 146 4.48 12.30 25.06
CA GLN A 146 4.23 11.57 26.31
C GLN A 146 5.45 10.80 26.84
N ASP A 147 6.53 10.73 26.08
CA ASP A 147 7.75 9.97 26.41
C ASP A 147 8.91 10.84 26.96
N ASN A 148 8.63 12.07 27.44
CA ASN A 148 9.64 13.00 27.97
C ASN A 148 9.41 13.44 29.43
#